data_AF-A0A1I7AH34-F1
#
_entry.id   AF-A0A1I7AH34-F1
#
_cell.length_a   1.000
_cell.length_b   1.000
_cell.length_c   1.000
_cell.angle_alpha   90.00
_cell.angle_beta   90.00
_cell.angle_gamma   90.00
#
_symmetry.space_group_name_H-M   'P 1'
#
loop_
_entity.id
_entity.type
_entity.pdbx_description
1 polymer ?
#
loop_
_entity_poly.entity_id
_entity_poly.type
_entity_poly.pdbx_seq_one_letter_code
_entity_poly.pdbx_strand_id
1 'polypeptide(L)'
;MIYPDETLDYYADRFVQLRLARHGITLPQYLANIERCERRALEAEPPLPAQQAVILRLWAEQDTGLAMDTTPSVRVEPHRSDDHQDWRELVARWRAEADAAERPVAHLPRRNGAAIEPLRHHRHPRNGAADFARRKIQ
;
A
#
# COMPACT_ATOMS: atom_id res chain seq x y z
N MET A 1 -19.33 -36.92 9.90
CA MET A 1 -18.92 -36.83 11.32
C MET A 1 -20.14 -36.33 12.06
N ILE A 2 -20.77 -37.16 12.90
CA ILE A 2 -21.96 -36.78 13.67
C ILE A 2 -21.46 -36.52 15.08
N TYR A 3 -21.57 -35.27 15.54
CA TYR A 3 -21.17 -34.88 16.88
C TYR A 3 -22.34 -35.13 17.84
N PRO A 4 -22.11 -35.69 19.03
CA PRO A 4 -23.14 -35.70 20.07
C PRO A 4 -23.49 -34.27 20.48
N ASP A 5 -24.77 -34.01 20.76
CA ASP A 5 -25.31 -32.65 20.97
C ASP A 5 -24.54 -31.85 22.02
N GLU A 6 -24.17 -32.46 23.15
CA GLU A 6 -23.37 -31.80 24.20
C GLU A 6 -22.00 -31.30 23.70
N THR A 7 -21.36 -32.03 22.79
CA THR A 7 -20.08 -31.60 22.20
C THR A 7 -20.29 -30.49 21.18
N LEU A 8 -21.41 -30.51 20.46
CA LEU A 8 -21.77 -29.45 19.53
C LEU A 8 -22.01 -28.14 20.28
N ASP A 9 -22.74 -28.19 21.39
CA ASP A 9 -23.01 -27.04 22.25
C ASP A 9 -21.72 -26.45 22.83
N TYR A 10 -20.82 -27.30 23.34
CA TYR A 10 -19.51 -26.85 23.80
C TYR A 10 -18.73 -26.07 22.73
N TYR A 11 -18.67 -26.60 21.51
CA TYR A 11 -17.95 -25.94 20.42
C TYR A 11 -18.69 -24.72 19.87
N ALA A 12 -20.02 -24.67 19.96
CA ALA A 12 -20.80 -23.49 19.62
C ALA A 12 -20.52 -22.34 20.61
N ASP A 13 -20.49 -22.62 21.91
CA ASP A 13 -20.13 -21.64 22.94
C ASP A 13 -18.70 -21.14 22.74
N ARG A 14 -17.76 -22.05 22.49
CA ARG A 14 -16.37 -21.71 22.23
C ARG A 14 -16.19 -20.89 20.95
N PHE A 15 -16.96 -21.17 19.90
CA PHE A 15 -16.99 -20.38 18.67
C PHE A 15 -17.42 -18.93 18.92
N VAL A 16 -18.44 -18.72 19.77
CA VAL A 16 -18.91 -17.40 20.17
C VAL A 16 -17.87 -16.67 21.03
N GLN A 17 -17.28 -17.36 22.01
CA GLN A 17 -16.25 -16.79 22.89
C GLN A 17 -15.02 -16.31 22.10
N LEU A 18 -14.58 -17.08 21.10
CA LEU A 18 -13.46 -16.73 20.23
C LEU A 18 -13.84 -15.73 19.12
N ARG A 19 -15.12 -15.32 19.03
CA ARG A 19 -15.64 -14.35 18.07
C ARG A 19 -15.23 -14.64 16.63
N LEU A 20 -15.14 -15.93 16.27
CA LEU A 20 -14.59 -16.40 14.99
C LEU A 20 -15.36 -15.89 13.77
N ALA A 21 -16.64 -15.54 13.95
CA ALA A 21 -17.43 -14.86 12.93
C ALA A 21 -16.80 -13.53 12.46
N ARG A 22 -16.08 -12.82 13.34
CA ARG A 22 -15.35 -11.59 12.98
C ARG A 22 -14.20 -11.87 12.03
N HIS A 23 -13.58 -13.05 12.12
CA HIS A 23 -12.53 -13.50 11.21
C HIS A 23 -13.11 -14.14 9.91
N GLY A 24 -14.44 -14.06 9.72
CA GLY A 24 -15.13 -14.63 8.57
C GLY A 24 -15.22 -16.15 8.58
N ILE A 25 -15.06 -16.79 9.75
CA ILE A 25 -15.17 -18.25 9.92
C ILE A 25 -16.60 -18.60 10.34
N THR A 26 -17.19 -19.59 9.67
CA THR A 26 -18.50 -20.14 10.04
C THR A 26 -18.35 -21.32 11.00
N LEU A 27 -19.40 -21.63 11.79
CA LEU A 27 -19.38 -22.75 12.72
C LEU A 27 -19.04 -24.10 12.04
N PRO A 28 -19.59 -24.46 10.86
CA PRO A 28 -19.18 -25.69 10.18
C PRO A 28 -17.69 -25.71 9.78
N GLN A 29 -17.12 -24.55 9.40
CA GLN A 29 -15.69 -24.44 9.08
C GLN A 29 -14.82 -24.57 10.34
N TYR A 30 -15.28 -24.03 11.47
CA TYR A 30 -14.61 -24.20 12.76
C TYR A 30 -14.55 -25.68 13.15
N LEU A 31 -15.68 -26.40 13.09
CA LEU A 31 -15.75 -27.82 13.41
C LEU A 31 -14.90 -28.68 12.46
N ALA A 32 -14.76 -28.28 11.19
CA ALA A 32 -13.92 -28.98 10.23
C ALA A 32 -12.41 -28.89 10.55
N ASN A 33 -11.96 -27.82 11.24
CA ASN A 33 -10.57 -27.68 11.67
C ASN A 33 -10.44 -26.71 12.86
N ILE A 34 -10.61 -27.27 14.06
CA ILE A 34 -10.67 -26.51 15.32
C ILE A 34 -9.34 -25.78 15.58
N GLU A 35 -8.22 -26.51 15.63
CA GLU A 35 -6.92 -25.95 16.03
C GLU A 35 -6.47 -24.78 15.15
N ARG A 36 -6.70 -24.87 13.83
CA ARG A 36 -6.35 -23.80 12.91
C ARG A 36 -7.17 -22.54 13.17
N CYS A 37 -8.46 -22.70 13.45
CA CYS A 37 -9.35 -21.59 13.71
C CYS A 37 -9.06 -20.95 15.07
N GLU A 38 -8.77 -21.74 16.11
CA GLU A 38 -8.39 -21.20 17.43
C GLU A 38 -7.07 -20.43 17.38
N ARG A 39 -6.09 -20.90 16.61
CA ARG A 39 -4.85 -20.14 16.38
C ARG A 39 -5.12 -18.79 15.73
N ARG A 40 -6.04 -18.74 14.77
CA ARG A 40 -6.42 -17.51 14.07
C ARG A 40 -7.15 -16.52 14.99
N ALA A 41 -7.86 -17.01 16.01
CA ALA A 41 -8.49 -16.14 17.02
C ALA A 41 -7.46 -15.39 17.90
N LEU A 42 -6.19 -15.82 17.92
CA LEU A 42 -5.12 -15.10 18.60
C LEU A 42 -4.57 -13.92 17.78
N GLU A 43 -4.88 -13.87 16.48
CA GLU A 43 -4.50 -12.76 15.61
C GLU A 43 -5.37 -11.53 15.90
N ALA A 44 -4.87 -10.34 15.57
CA ALA A 44 -5.65 -9.12 15.72
C ALA A 44 -6.97 -9.22 14.95
N GLU A 45 -8.08 -8.87 15.61
CA GLU A 45 -9.39 -8.87 14.96
C GLU A 45 -9.38 -7.92 13.76
N PRO A 46 -9.95 -8.33 12.62
CA PRO A 46 -10.05 -7.44 11.48
C PRO A 46 -10.95 -6.24 11.84
N PRO A 47 -10.62 -5.05 11.34
CA PRO A 47 -11.42 -3.85 11.56
C PRO A 47 -12.83 -4.04 10.99
N LEU A 48 -13.83 -3.51 11.69
CA LEU A 48 -15.22 -3.50 11.23
C LEU A 48 -15.33 -2.73 9.90
N PRO A 49 -16.34 -2.99 9.05
CA PRO A 49 -16.49 -2.26 7.78
C PRO A 49 -16.50 -0.74 7.94
N ALA A 50 -17.13 -0.21 8.99
CA ALA A 50 -17.10 1.22 9.31
C ALA A 50 -15.69 1.71 9.67
N GLN A 51 -14.91 0.90 10.39
CA GLN A 51 -13.51 1.22 10.73
C GLN A 51 -12.62 1.11 9.49
N GLN A 52 -12.85 0.14 8.60
CA GLN A 52 -12.15 0.01 7.33
C GLN A 52 -12.37 1.24 6.45
N ALA A 53 -13.60 1.76 6.38
CA ALA A 53 -13.89 2.98 5.65
C ALA A 53 -13.09 4.18 6.22
N VAL A 54 -12.99 4.30 7.54
CA VAL A 54 -12.17 5.33 8.18
C VAL A 54 -10.68 5.14 7.89
N ILE A 55 -10.15 3.91 7.98
CA ILE A 55 -8.75 3.61 7.65
C ILE A 55 -8.44 3.99 6.21
N LEU A 56 -9.29 3.59 5.26
CA LEU A 56 -9.13 3.94 3.85
C LEU A 56 -9.22 5.44 3.64
N ARG A 57 -10.10 6.14 4.36
CA ARG A 57 -10.17 7.60 4.33
C ARG A 57 -8.86 8.22 4.80
N LEU A 58 -8.37 7.83 5.97
CA LEU A 58 -7.11 8.33 6.54
C LEU A 58 -5.91 8.05 5.61
N TRP A 59 -5.85 6.87 4.99
CA TRP A 59 -4.81 6.56 4.00
C TRP A 59 -4.91 7.42 2.75
N ALA A 60 -6.12 7.62 2.21
CA ALA A 60 -6.32 8.50 1.07
C ALA A 60 -5.93 9.96 1.40
N GLU A 61 -6.28 10.44 2.59
CA GLU A 61 -5.90 11.76 3.08
C GLU A 61 -4.38 11.90 3.21
N GLN A 62 -3.70 10.87 3.73
CA GLN A 62 -2.25 10.87 3.88
C GLN A 62 -1.51 10.83 2.53
N ASP A 63 -1.99 10.03 1.58
CA ASP A 63 -1.34 9.84 0.28
C ASP A 63 -1.55 11.03 -0.66
N THR A 64 -2.73 11.66 -0.59
CA THR A 64 -3.11 12.77 -1.49
C THR A 64 -3.00 14.16 -0.85
N GLY A 65 -2.93 14.24 0.48
CA GLY A 65 -2.98 15.49 1.24
C GLY A 65 -4.36 16.17 1.26
N LEU A 66 -5.40 15.54 0.71
CA LEU A 66 -6.75 16.09 0.63
C LEU A 66 -7.65 15.47 1.71
N ALA A 67 -8.02 16.25 2.72
CA ALA A 67 -8.99 15.84 3.73
C ALA A 67 -10.36 15.54 3.08
N MET A 68 -10.91 14.34 3.32
CA MET A 68 -12.28 14.01 2.93
C MET A 68 -13.19 14.41 4.09
N ASP A 69 -13.62 15.67 4.10
CA ASP A 69 -14.46 16.24 5.16
C ASP A 69 -15.76 15.44 5.33
N THR A 70 -15.87 14.62 6.39
CA THR A 70 -17.15 13.97 6.72
C THR A 70 -17.39 13.62 8.19
N THR A 71 -16.76 14.24 9.20
CA THR A 71 -17.26 14.19 10.62
C THR A 71 -16.53 15.16 11.58
N PRO A 72 -17.21 15.75 12.59
CA PRO A 72 -16.61 16.75 13.49
C PRO A 72 -15.78 16.08 14.61
N SER A 73 -14.60 16.64 14.89
CA SER A 73 -13.56 16.06 15.74
C SER A 73 -13.80 16.28 17.25
N VAL A 74 -13.73 15.21 18.05
CA VAL A 74 -13.44 15.30 19.50
C VAL A 74 -11.92 15.28 19.67
N ARG A 75 -11.39 16.26 20.40
CA ARG A 75 -9.95 16.50 20.56
C ARG A 75 -9.38 15.65 21.70
N VAL A 76 -8.41 14.78 21.40
CA VAL A 76 -7.57 14.11 22.39
C VAL A 76 -6.27 14.90 22.49
N GLU A 77 -5.92 15.39 23.68
CA GLU A 77 -4.68 16.14 23.94
C GLU A 77 -3.51 15.16 24.17
N PRO A 78 -2.45 15.17 23.33
CA PRO A 78 -1.34 14.25 23.46
C PRO A 78 -0.26 14.72 24.46
N HIS A 79 0.35 13.75 25.14
CA HIS A 79 1.42 13.89 26.13
C HIS A 79 2.61 14.74 25.65
N ARG A 80 3.12 15.57 26.57
CA ARG A 80 4.29 16.44 26.43
C ARG A 80 5.56 15.62 26.71
N SER A 81 6.38 15.39 25.69
CA SER A 81 7.69 14.74 25.81
C SER A 81 8.74 15.69 25.24
N ASP A 82 9.62 16.16 26.10
CA ASP A 82 10.61 17.26 25.90
C ASP A 82 11.74 16.94 24.90
N ASP A 83 11.52 16.03 23.95
CA ASP A 83 12.35 15.83 22.75
C ASP A 83 11.67 16.46 21.53
N HIS A 84 11.34 17.74 21.64
CA HIS A 84 10.77 18.49 20.51
C HIS A 84 11.87 18.79 19.49
N GLN A 85 12.23 17.77 18.69
CA GLN A 85 12.89 18.03 17.42
C GLN A 85 11.97 18.95 16.61
N ASP A 86 12.43 20.15 16.26
CA ASP A 86 11.63 21.10 15.49
C ASP A 86 11.33 20.46 14.12
N TRP A 87 10.09 20.02 13.95
CA TRP A 87 9.64 19.37 12.72
C TRP A 87 9.85 20.28 11.51
N ARG A 88 9.90 21.61 11.70
CA ARG A 88 10.20 22.57 10.63
C ARG A 88 11.65 22.47 10.17
N GLU A 89 12.57 22.31 11.10
CA GLU A 89 13.99 22.14 10.82
C GLU A 89 14.24 20.81 10.10
N LEU A 90 13.54 19.76 10.55
CA LEU A 90 13.57 18.45 9.92
C LEU A 90 13.03 18.48 8.48
N VAL A 91 11.91 19.17 8.24
CA VAL A 91 11.33 19.37 6.90
C VAL A 91 12.25 20.23 6.01
N ALA A 92 12.85 21.30 6.56
CA ALA A 92 13.77 22.16 5.83
C ALA A 92 15.00 21.38 5.36
N ARG A 93 15.54 20.51 6.22
CA ARG A 93 16.65 19.61 5.89
C ARG A 93 16.26 18.66 4.75
N TRP A 94 15.11 18.01 4.83
CA TRP A 94 14.65 17.10 3.76
C TRP A 94 14.46 17.79 2.42
N ARG A 95 13.93 19.02 2.40
CA ARG A 95 13.81 19.81 1.17
C ARG A 95 15.17 20.15 0.57
N ALA A 96 16.10 20.60 1.42
CA ALA A 96 17.45 20.93 0.97
C ALA A 96 18.19 19.70 0.39
N GLU A 97 17.98 18.52 0.99
CA GLU A 97 18.52 17.25 0.51
C GLU A 97 17.93 16.83 -0.84
N ALA A 98 16.60 16.93 -1.00
CA ALA A 98 15.92 16.66 -2.26
C ALA A 98 16.40 17.60 -3.38
N ASP A 99 16.46 18.91 -3.12
CA ASP A 99 16.98 19.90 -4.08
C ASP A 99 18.43 19.60 -4.48
N ALA A 100 19.26 19.23 -3.51
CA ALA A 100 20.66 18.87 -3.78
C ALA A 100 20.78 17.63 -4.67
N ALA A 101 19.92 16.63 -4.47
CA ALA A 101 19.86 15.42 -5.28
C ALA A 101 19.33 15.67 -6.71
N GLU A 102 18.41 16.61 -6.90
CA GLU A 102 17.82 16.92 -8.21
C GLU A 102 18.71 17.81 -9.11
N ARG A 103 19.49 18.72 -8.51
CA ARG A 103 20.42 19.62 -9.24
C ARG A 103 21.24 18.95 -10.36
N PRO A 104 21.93 17.82 -10.13
CA PRO A 104 22.77 17.22 -11.17
C PRO A 104 21.98 16.70 -12.38
N VAL A 105 20.72 16.31 -12.21
CA VAL A 105 19.89 15.72 -13.28
C VAL A 105 18.87 16.71 -13.86
N ALA A 106 18.81 17.93 -13.34
CA ALA A 106 17.85 18.96 -13.76
C ALA A 106 17.95 19.33 -15.26
N HIS A 107 19.13 19.15 -15.86
CA HIS A 107 19.39 19.43 -17.28
C HIS A 107 19.00 18.29 -18.23
N LEU A 108 18.67 17.09 -17.70
CA LEU A 108 18.33 15.93 -18.50
C LEU A 108 16.86 15.97 -18.95
N PRO A 109 16.53 15.47 -20.16
CA PRO A 109 15.14 15.34 -20.58
C PRO A 109 14.37 14.39 -19.66
N ARG A 110 13.07 14.65 -19.46
CA ARG A 110 12.20 13.83 -18.60
C ARG A 110 11.21 13.00 -19.41
N ARG A 111 10.88 11.80 -18.94
CA ARG A 111 9.76 10.96 -19.42
C ARG A 111 9.01 10.41 -18.23
N ASN A 112 7.70 10.64 -18.17
CA ASN A 112 6.85 10.25 -17.03
C ASN A 112 7.42 10.70 -15.67
N GLY A 113 8.05 11.88 -15.62
CA GLY A 113 8.66 12.42 -14.40
C GLY A 113 10.09 11.94 -14.10
N ALA A 114 10.59 10.87 -14.73
CA ALA A 114 11.96 10.39 -14.56
C ALA A 114 12.95 11.06 -15.52
N ALA A 115 14.12 11.46 -15.02
CA ALA A 115 15.22 11.96 -15.85
C ALA A 115 15.80 10.83 -16.74
N ILE A 116 15.99 11.10 -18.03
CA ILE A 116 16.56 10.18 -19.01
C ILE A 116 17.89 10.73 -19.50
N GLU A 117 18.96 9.93 -19.41
CA GLU A 117 20.22 10.22 -20.06
C GLU A 117 20.16 9.84 -21.56
N PRO A 118 20.36 10.78 -22.51
CA PRO A 118 20.32 10.47 -23.94
C PRO A 118 21.51 9.60 -24.37
N LEU A 119 21.22 8.40 -24.88
CA LEU A 119 22.25 7.53 -25.45
C LEU A 119 22.74 8.09 -26.80
N ARG A 120 24.00 8.54 -26.86
CA ARG A 120 24.64 8.98 -28.11
C ARG A 120 25.11 7.78 -28.92
N HIS A 121 24.47 7.53 -30.06
CA HIS A 121 24.91 6.50 -31.01
C HIS A 121 25.68 7.14 -32.17
N HIS A 122 26.85 6.59 -32.50
CA HIS A 122 27.59 6.94 -33.71
C HIS A 122 27.11 6.05 -34.86
N ARG A 123 26.61 6.64 -35.95
CA ARG A 123 26.32 5.89 -37.18
C ARG A 123 27.52 5.97 -38.11
N HIS A 124 28.04 4.82 -38.52
CA HIS A 124 28.96 4.75 -39.65
C HIS A 124 28.22 5.09 -40.96
N PRO A 125 28.89 5.79 -41.91
CA PRO A 125 28.29 6.12 -43.19
C PRO A 125 27.92 4.84 -43.96
N ARG A 126 26.71 4.80 -44.53
CA ARG A 126 26.24 3.69 -45.36
C ARG A 126 26.49 4.00 -46.83
N ASN A 127 27.23 3.14 -47.52
CA ASN A 127 27.38 3.23 -48.97
C ASN A 127 26.11 2.73 -49.66
N GLY A 128 25.48 3.57 -50.49
CA GLY A 128 24.22 3.31 -51.19
C GLY A 128 24.29 2.30 -52.35
N ALA A 129 25.31 1.44 -52.37
CA ALA A 129 25.52 0.46 -53.44
C ALA A 129 24.51 -0.71 -53.42
N ALA A 130 23.71 -0.85 -52.37
CA ALA A 130 22.74 -1.94 -52.18
C ALA A 130 21.28 -1.53 -52.41
N ASP A 131 21.02 -0.38 -53.03
CA ASP A 131 19.67 0.11 -53.27
C ASP A 131 19.09 -0.47 -54.57
N PHE A 132 18.54 -1.69 -54.48
CA PHE A 132 17.97 -2.44 -55.62
C PHE A 132 16.71 -1.77 -56.21
N ALA A 133 16.16 -0.73 -55.57
CA ALA A 133 14.98 0.00 -56.02
C ALA A 133 15.21 0.94 -57.21
N ARG A 134 16.48 1.26 -57.55
CA ARG A 134 16.81 2.17 -58.67
C ARG A 134 16.90 1.49 -60.04
N ARG A 135 16.71 0.17 -60.14
CA ARG A 135 16.73 -0.54 -61.42
C ARG A 135 15.32 -0.58 -62.04
N LYS A 136 14.84 0.55 -62.55
CA LYS A 136 13.62 0.54 -63.39
C LYS A 136 13.94 0.00 -64.79
N ILE A 137 13.06 -0.90 -65.21
CA ILE A 137 12.94 -1.52 -66.53
C ILE A 137 12.41 -0.47 -67.52
N GLN A 138 13.08 -0.40 -68.68
CA GLN A 138 12.74 0.25 -69.98
C GLN A 138 11.99 1.59 -69.98
#